data_AF-A0A6P1W5Q9-F1
#
_entry.id   AF-A0A6P1W5Q9-F1
#
_cell.length_a   1.000
_cell.length_b   1.000
_cell.length_c   1.000
_cell.angle_alpha   90.00
_cell.angle_beta   90.00
_cell.angle_gamma   90.00
#
_symmetry.space_group_name_H-M   'P 1'
#
loop_
_entity.id
_entity.type
_entity.pdbx_description
1 polymer ?
#
loop_
_entity_poly.entity_id
_entity_poly.type
_entity_poly.pdbx_seq_one_letter_code
_entity_poly.pdbx_strand_id
1 'polypeptide(L)'
;MPINGLFAPSWLINPFIFSLFLFGVPRAQSQPNVQDAAVLPDSAKGYWRVYTDYNTGLTRISFYTTEHELLYQEKMKDRYIKLTKRTIAQFNELLAKLVDGHLVADRIKSYDLLVSTHGIDPPRFLLPEVDEPPTDSPQTPSNQLLVNLLPVQDKKVRLCYSNPAQQHLLVSIKDEFSHYMYRARSLAKTNSELFNLSQLPPGRYRFDIDSGQNTIQYSLVIPEGDDRIELNRVSSPSTGLTQPKAHLP
;
A
#
# COMPACT_ATOMS: atom_id res chain seq x y z
N MET A 1 -4.83 30.13 79.99
CA MET A 1 -3.80 31.09 80.44
C MET A 1 -2.61 31.02 79.48
N PRO A 2 -1.95 32.13 79.12
CA PRO A 2 -2.19 32.97 77.93
C PRO A 2 -1.09 32.82 76.83
N ILE A 3 -1.42 33.01 75.53
CA ILE A 3 -1.28 34.18 74.63
C ILE A 3 0.16 34.71 74.40
N ASN A 4 0.48 34.96 73.12
CA ASN A 4 1.49 35.87 72.51
C ASN A 4 2.69 35.15 71.88
N GLY A 5 3.20 35.50 70.71
CA GLY A 5 2.96 36.62 69.79
C GLY A 5 4.07 36.62 68.72
N LEU A 6 3.72 36.84 67.45
CA LEU A 6 4.16 37.99 66.66
C LEU A 6 5.69 38.20 66.56
N PHE A 7 6.24 38.01 65.35
CA PHE A 7 7.06 39.03 64.68
C PHE A 7 7.06 38.78 63.16
N ALA A 8 6.38 39.67 62.44
CA ALA A 8 6.84 40.13 61.13
C ALA A 8 7.56 41.46 61.34
N PRO A 9 8.42 41.87 60.39
CA PRO A 9 8.06 43.11 59.72
C PRO A 9 8.25 43.06 58.20
N SER A 10 7.42 43.90 57.62
CA SER A 10 7.12 44.21 56.24
C SER A 10 8.10 45.19 55.57
N TRP A 11 8.31 44.97 54.27
CA TRP A 11 8.27 45.99 53.19
C TRP A 11 9.38 47.03 53.02
N LEU A 12 10.05 46.96 51.86
CA LEU A 12 10.24 48.06 50.88
C LEU A 12 10.19 47.39 49.48
N ILE A 13 9.15 47.53 48.66
CA ILE A 13 8.74 48.68 47.82
C ILE A 13 9.72 48.98 46.66
N ASN A 14 9.32 48.49 45.46
CA ASN A 14 9.43 49.10 44.11
C ASN A 14 10.80 49.25 43.41
N PRO A 15 10.84 49.54 42.08
CA PRO A 15 9.88 49.24 41.00
C PRO A 15 10.56 48.80 39.67
N PHE A 16 9.75 48.39 38.68
CA PHE A 16 9.92 48.61 37.24
C PHE A 16 11.29 48.42 36.58
N ILE A 17 11.47 47.30 35.86
CA ILE A 17 12.03 47.36 34.49
C ILE A 17 11.06 46.63 33.56
N PHE A 18 10.34 47.43 32.79
CA PHE A 18 9.49 47.03 31.68
C PHE A 18 10.44 46.66 30.51
N SER A 19 10.78 45.38 30.38
CA SER A 19 11.54 44.91 29.21
C SER A 19 10.56 44.43 28.14
N LEU A 20 10.29 45.33 27.19
CA LEU A 20 9.49 45.10 26.00
C LEU A 20 10.26 44.13 25.07
N PHE A 21 10.09 42.82 25.24
CA PHE A 21 10.55 41.83 24.25
C PHE A 21 9.50 41.70 23.14
N LEU A 22 9.63 42.53 22.12
CA LEU A 22 9.08 42.27 20.78
C LEU A 22 10.00 41.28 20.07
N PHE A 23 9.80 39.97 20.26
CA PHE A 23 10.36 38.96 19.36
C PHE A 23 9.41 37.78 19.17
N GLY A 24 8.88 37.69 17.95
CA GLY A 24 8.59 36.44 17.26
C GLY A 24 7.47 35.59 17.83
N VAL A 25 6.30 35.67 17.20
CA VAL A 25 5.34 34.55 17.20
C VAL A 25 6.12 33.28 16.80
N PRO A 26 6.22 32.25 17.65
CA PRO A 26 6.74 30.97 17.19
C PRO A 26 5.70 30.42 16.22
N ARG A 27 5.95 30.57 14.90
CA ARG A 27 5.38 29.66 13.93
C ARG A 27 5.87 28.29 14.34
N ALA A 28 4.97 27.49 14.91
CA ALA A 28 5.13 26.05 14.96
C ALA A 28 5.20 25.55 13.51
N GLN A 29 6.42 25.57 12.96
CA GLN A 29 6.76 24.71 11.85
C GLN A 29 6.72 23.30 12.43
N SER A 30 5.68 22.54 12.06
CA SER A 30 5.77 21.10 12.08
C SER A 30 6.91 20.71 11.15
N GLN A 31 8.13 20.68 11.69
CA GLN A 31 9.21 19.94 11.07
C GLN A 31 8.71 18.50 10.99
N PRO A 32 8.69 17.86 9.82
CA PRO A 32 8.69 16.42 9.81
C PRO A 32 10.02 16.06 10.48
N ASN A 33 9.93 15.67 11.75
CA ASN A 33 11.01 14.99 12.46
C ASN A 33 11.15 13.63 11.77
N VAL A 34 11.73 13.66 10.56
CA VAL A 34 12.26 12.52 9.87
C VAL A 34 13.48 12.13 10.70
N GLN A 35 13.23 11.37 11.75
CA GLN A 35 14.26 10.52 12.33
C GLN A 35 14.51 9.40 11.32
N ASP A 36 15.13 9.75 10.20
CA ASP A 36 16.05 8.87 9.52
C ASP A 36 17.25 8.72 10.47
N ALA A 37 17.01 8.01 11.58
CA ALA A 37 18.07 7.49 12.41
C ALA A 37 18.69 6.36 11.60
N ALA A 38 19.52 6.75 10.62
CA ALA A 38 20.55 5.90 10.07
C ALA A 38 21.58 5.67 11.20
N VAL A 39 21.18 4.90 12.20
CA VAL A 39 22.14 4.18 13.03
C VAL A 39 22.72 3.16 12.09
N LEU A 40 23.78 3.55 11.37
CA LEU A 40 24.59 2.63 10.57
C LEU A 40 25.06 1.55 11.55
N PRO A 41 24.52 0.32 11.48
CA PRO A 41 25.15 -0.77 12.17
C PRO A 41 26.46 -1.01 11.45
N ASP A 42 27.54 -1.18 12.19
CA ASP A 42 28.88 -1.58 11.71
C ASP A 42 28.89 -3.03 11.20
N SER A 43 27.82 -3.42 10.51
CA SER A 43 27.58 -4.74 10.01
C SER A 43 27.95 -4.70 8.53
N ALA A 44 29.18 -5.08 8.23
CA ALA A 44 29.69 -5.35 6.88
C ALA A 44 28.87 -6.42 6.10
N LYS A 45 27.71 -6.82 6.62
CA LYS A 45 26.82 -7.86 6.13
C LYS A 45 25.45 -7.33 5.67
N GLY A 46 25.14 -6.05 5.86
CA GLY A 46 23.87 -5.44 5.41
C GLY A 46 23.23 -4.54 6.47
N TYR A 47 22.00 -4.10 6.22
CA TYR A 47 21.28 -3.21 7.14
C TYR A 47 19.77 -3.43 7.12
N TRP A 48 19.06 -2.91 8.13
CA TRP A 48 17.60 -2.90 8.17
C TRP A 48 17.07 -1.48 8.34
N ARG A 49 15.85 -1.23 7.88
CA ARG A 49 15.14 0.05 8.03
C ARG A 49 13.74 -0.19 8.56
N VAL A 50 13.28 0.69 9.44
CA VAL A 50 11.90 0.72 9.93
C VAL A 50 11.28 2.05 9.49
N TYR A 51 10.14 1.97 8.83
CA TYR A 51 9.37 3.12 8.39
C TYR A 51 7.96 3.03 8.97
N THR A 52 7.48 4.11 9.59
CA THR A 52 6.12 4.19 10.11
C THR A 52 5.43 5.41 9.52
N ASP A 53 4.32 5.19 8.83
CA ASP A 53 3.42 6.25 8.40
C ASP A 53 2.35 6.47 9.47
N TYR A 54 2.43 7.61 10.16
CA TYR A 54 1.51 7.98 11.22
C TYR A 54 0.09 8.30 10.72
N ASN A 55 -0.07 8.66 9.44
CA ASN A 55 -1.39 8.98 8.88
C ASN A 55 -2.19 7.70 8.59
N THR A 56 -1.52 6.66 8.10
CA THR A 56 -2.14 5.39 7.75
C THR A 56 -2.03 4.32 8.83
N GLY A 57 -1.22 4.57 9.86
CA GLY A 57 -0.90 3.59 10.91
C GLY A 57 -0.07 2.42 10.39
N LEU A 58 0.53 2.52 9.19
CA LEU A 58 1.26 1.44 8.56
C LEU A 58 2.74 1.49 8.97
N THR A 59 3.23 0.42 9.59
CA THR A 59 4.65 0.22 9.85
C THR A 59 5.22 -0.85 8.92
N ARG A 60 6.38 -0.57 8.35
CA ARG A 60 7.13 -1.43 7.45
C ARG A 60 8.55 -1.63 7.95
N ILE A 61 8.99 -2.87 8.02
CA ILE A 61 10.39 -3.25 8.28
C ILE A 61 10.95 -3.82 6.99
N SER A 62 12.14 -3.38 6.61
CA SER A 62 12.84 -3.85 5.40
C SER A 62 14.28 -4.22 5.75
N PHE A 63 14.75 -5.37 5.28
CA PHE A 63 16.11 -5.86 5.46
C PHE A 63 16.82 -5.85 4.10
N TYR A 64 18.06 -5.38 4.09
CA TYR A 64 18.84 -5.14 2.87
C TYR A 64 20.23 -5.76 2.98
N THR A 65 20.79 -6.16 1.84
CA THR A 65 22.20 -6.51 1.68
C THR A 65 23.08 -5.25 1.72
N THR A 66 24.40 -5.44 1.69
CA THR A 66 25.38 -4.36 1.48
C THR A 66 25.21 -3.64 0.14
N GLU A 67 24.70 -4.35 -0.86
CA GLU A 67 24.40 -3.87 -2.21
C GLU A 67 23.03 -3.17 -2.31
N HIS A 68 22.35 -2.95 -1.18
CA HIS A 68 21.02 -2.37 -1.10
C HIS A 68 19.90 -3.22 -1.72
N GLU A 69 20.14 -4.51 -1.94
CA GLU A 69 19.12 -5.44 -2.41
C GLU A 69 18.17 -5.84 -1.26
N LEU A 70 16.88 -5.90 -1.53
CA LEU A 70 15.87 -6.23 -0.52
C LEU A 70 15.85 -7.73 -0.23
N LEU A 71 16.25 -8.13 0.98
CA LEU A 71 16.21 -9.53 1.43
C LEU A 71 14.82 -9.95 1.94
N TYR A 72 14.19 -9.08 2.74
CA TYR A 72 12.91 -9.37 3.37
C TYR A 72 12.18 -8.07 3.73
N GLN A 73 10.84 -8.11 3.68
CA GLN A 73 10.01 -6.98 4.05
C GLN A 73 8.75 -7.43 4.76
N GLU A 74 8.48 -6.84 5.93
CA GLU A 74 7.30 -7.10 6.74
C GLU A 74 6.44 -5.82 6.86
N LYS A 75 5.12 -5.95 6.74
CA LYS A 75 4.17 -4.83 6.84
C LYS A 75 3.12 -5.10 7.92
N MET A 76 2.96 -4.17 8.84
CA MET A 76 2.01 -4.25 9.95
C MET A 76 1.12 -3.02 9.98
N LYS A 77 -0.19 -3.23 10.12
CA LYS A 77 -1.17 -2.14 10.23
C LYS A 77 -1.49 -1.86 11.70
N ASP A 78 -1.75 -0.59 12.02
CA ASP A 78 -2.19 -0.09 13.32
C ASP A 78 -1.22 -0.46 14.46
N ARG A 79 0.07 -0.58 14.13
CA ARG A 79 1.15 -0.90 15.06
C ARG A 79 2.34 -0.02 14.76
N TYR A 80 3.03 0.45 15.81
CA TYR A 80 4.30 1.15 15.69
C TYR A 80 5.40 0.34 16.40
N ILE A 81 6.64 0.46 15.92
CA ILE A 81 7.77 -0.20 16.54
C ILE A 81 8.66 0.85 17.18
N LYS A 82 8.78 0.78 18.50
CA LYS A 82 9.76 1.58 19.23
C LYS A 82 11.13 0.95 19.08
N LEU A 83 12.09 1.70 18.52
CA LEU A 83 13.49 1.26 18.45
C LEU A 83 14.15 1.37 19.83
N THR A 84 14.11 0.26 20.56
CA THR A 84 14.83 0.05 21.82
C THR A 84 16.11 -0.74 21.57
N LYS A 85 17.07 -0.74 22.51
CA LYS A 85 18.28 -1.58 22.42
C LYS A 85 17.95 -3.06 22.18
N ARG A 86 16.89 -3.56 22.84
CA ARG A 86 16.43 -4.95 22.70
C ARG A 86 15.92 -5.24 21.29
N THR A 87 15.06 -4.38 20.73
CA THR A 87 14.49 -4.58 19.40
C THR A 87 15.55 -4.41 18.30
N ILE A 88 16.50 -3.49 18.49
CA ILE A 88 17.68 -3.35 17.61
C ILE A 88 18.49 -4.64 17.57
N ALA A 89 18.78 -5.24 18.74
CA ALA A 89 19.50 -6.51 18.80
C ALA A 89 18.74 -7.65 18.11
N GLN A 90 17.41 -7.71 18.26
CA GLN A 90 16.57 -8.70 17.57
C GLN A 90 16.61 -8.53 16.04
N PHE A 91 16.54 -7.30 15.53
CA PHE A 91 16.66 -7.06 14.10
C PHE A 91 18.06 -7.37 13.57
N ASN A 92 19.11 -7.09 14.33
CA ASN A 92 20.47 -7.48 13.97
C ASN A 92 20.63 -9.01 13.91
N GLU A 93 20.06 -9.75 14.87
CA GLU A 93 20.08 -11.22 14.87
C GLU A 93 19.31 -11.78 13.67
N LEU A 94 18.16 -11.20 13.35
CA LEU A 94 17.35 -11.60 12.18
C LEU A 94 18.09 -11.31 10.88
N LEU A 95 18.71 -10.14 10.76
CA LEU A 95 19.54 -9.78 9.61
C LEU A 95 20.70 -10.77 9.44
N ALA A 96 21.39 -11.13 10.52
CA ALA A 96 22.46 -12.14 10.47
C ALA A 96 21.93 -13.48 9.93
N LYS A 97 20.77 -13.94 10.40
CA LYS A 97 20.14 -15.19 9.90
C LYS A 97 19.73 -15.11 8.43
N LEU A 98 19.23 -13.96 7.98
CA LEU A 98 18.86 -13.74 6.58
C LEU A 98 20.09 -13.74 5.67
N VAL A 99 21.15 -13.03 6.06
CA VAL A 99 22.39 -12.92 5.29
C VAL A 99 23.14 -14.24 5.25
N ASP A 100 23.19 -14.96 6.38
CA ASP A 100 23.84 -16.27 6.43
C ASP A 100 22.97 -17.38 5.77
N GLY A 101 21.87 -17.03 5.07
CA GLY A 101 21.04 -17.96 4.28
C GLY A 101 20.19 -18.95 5.09
N HIS A 102 20.17 -18.84 6.42
CA HIS A 102 19.63 -19.84 7.34
C HIS A 102 18.10 -19.85 7.47
N LEU A 103 17.36 -19.05 6.69
CA LEU A 103 15.89 -18.98 6.79
C LEU A 103 15.12 -19.69 5.67
N VAL A 104 15.75 -20.09 4.56
CA VAL A 104 15.03 -20.77 3.47
C VAL A 104 15.85 -21.89 2.79
N ALA A 105 17.16 -21.72 2.60
CA ALA A 105 17.99 -22.68 1.86
C ALA A 105 18.16 -24.03 2.57
N ASP A 106 18.25 -24.04 3.90
CA ASP A 106 18.48 -25.26 4.68
C ASP A 106 17.27 -26.22 4.70
N ARG A 107 16.11 -25.78 4.19
CA ARG A 107 14.88 -26.59 4.10
C ARG A 107 14.33 -26.77 2.69
N ILE A 108 14.91 -26.11 1.69
CA ILE A 108 14.42 -26.18 0.32
C ILE A 108 15.62 -26.44 -0.59
N LYS A 109 15.66 -27.63 -1.19
CA LYS A 109 16.57 -27.94 -2.30
C LYS A 109 16.16 -27.08 -3.50
N SER A 110 16.72 -25.88 -3.61
CA SER A 110 16.58 -25.03 -4.78
C SER A 110 17.72 -25.30 -5.75
N TYR A 111 17.38 -25.39 -7.03
CA TYR A 111 18.33 -25.47 -8.15
C TYR A 111 18.46 -24.07 -8.75
N ASP A 112 19.69 -23.58 -8.93
CA ASP A 112 19.95 -22.25 -9.49
C ASP A 112 19.61 -22.21 -10.98
N LEU A 113 18.82 -21.20 -11.36
CA LEU A 113 18.62 -20.77 -12.74
C LEU A 113 19.36 -19.44 -12.92
N LEU A 114 20.46 -19.52 -13.67
CA LEU A 114 21.24 -18.36 -14.09
C LEU A 114 20.39 -17.47 -15.00
N VAL A 115 19.88 -16.36 -14.48
CA VAL A 115 19.34 -15.27 -15.31
C VAL A 115 19.98 -13.96 -14.86
N SER A 116 20.93 -13.51 -15.68
CA SER A 116 21.62 -12.22 -15.58
C SER A 116 20.63 -11.07 -15.52
N THR A 117 20.50 -10.44 -14.36
CA THR A 117 19.65 -9.27 -14.15
C THR A 117 20.44 -8.01 -14.50
N HIS A 118 20.12 -7.39 -15.65
CA HIS A 118 20.50 -6.01 -15.90
C HIS A 118 19.38 -5.12 -15.34
N GLY A 119 19.70 -4.33 -14.32
CA GLY A 119 18.77 -3.50 -13.60
C GLY A 119 18.13 -2.41 -14.47
N ILE A 120 16.81 -2.26 -14.37
CA ILE A 120 16.07 -1.09 -14.83
C ILE A 120 14.95 -0.81 -13.83
N ASP A 121 14.90 0.44 -13.37
CA ASP A 121 13.98 1.02 -12.41
C ASP A 121 12.48 0.78 -12.70
N PRO A 122 11.62 0.80 -11.67
CA PRO A 122 10.18 0.62 -11.84
C PRO A 122 9.55 1.79 -12.63
N PRO A 123 8.78 1.53 -13.70
CA PRO A 123 8.22 2.56 -14.55
C PRO A 123 7.04 3.29 -13.86
N ARG A 124 7.13 4.62 -13.81
CA ARG A 124 6.01 5.52 -13.49
C ARG A 124 5.08 5.61 -14.71
N PHE A 125 3.81 5.23 -14.54
CA PHE A 125 2.79 5.43 -15.55
C PHE A 125 2.21 6.86 -15.45
N LEU A 126 2.16 7.56 -16.58
CA LEU A 126 1.54 8.88 -16.72
C LEU A 126 0.05 8.72 -17.07
N LEU A 127 -0.80 9.40 -16.29
CA LEU A 127 -2.24 9.56 -16.52
C LEU A 127 -2.48 10.41 -17.79
N PRO A 128 -3.28 9.96 -18.78
CA PRO A 128 -3.88 10.84 -19.77
C PRO A 128 -5.28 11.25 -19.31
N GLU A 129 -5.52 12.56 -19.24
CA GLU A 129 -6.83 13.18 -19.10
C GLU A 129 -7.55 13.12 -20.45
N VAL A 130 -8.75 12.52 -20.51
CA VAL A 130 -9.56 12.45 -21.74
C VAL A 130 -11.02 12.77 -21.41
N ASP A 131 -11.51 13.79 -22.11
CA ASP A 131 -12.86 14.35 -22.12
C ASP A 131 -13.95 13.37 -22.63
N GLU A 132 -15.14 13.45 -22.04
CA GLU A 132 -16.44 12.88 -22.47
C GLU A 132 -17.36 14.04 -22.98
N PRO A 133 -18.60 13.85 -23.50
CA PRO A 133 -19.30 12.77 -24.25
C PRO A 133 -20.11 13.40 -25.46
N PRO A 134 -21.27 12.91 -26.02
CA PRO A 134 -22.13 11.72 -25.75
C PRO A 134 -22.75 10.96 -26.96
N THR A 135 -23.38 9.81 -26.70
CA THR A 135 -24.52 9.28 -27.50
C THR A 135 -25.46 8.46 -26.60
N ASP A 136 -26.72 8.89 -26.54
CA ASP A 136 -27.81 8.36 -25.74
C ASP A 136 -28.43 7.07 -26.29
N SER A 137 -28.79 6.15 -25.39
CA SER A 137 -29.87 5.18 -25.60
C SER A 137 -30.56 4.86 -24.27
N PRO A 138 -31.90 4.82 -24.20
CA PRO A 138 -32.64 4.67 -22.96
C PRO A 138 -32.79 3.19 -22.60
N GLN A 139 -31.93 2.70 -21.71
CA GLN A 139 -32.18 1.47 -20.95
C GLN A 139 -32.52 1.85 -19.51
N THR A 140 -33.53 1.18 -18.96
CA THR A 140 -34.00 1.28 -17.56
C THR A 140 -32.79 1.40 -16.63
N PRO A 141 -32.73 2.36 -15.68
CA PRO A 141 -31.55 2.59 -14.85
C PRO A 141 -31.40 1.44 -13.86
N SER A 142 -30.83 0.34 -14.32
CA SER A 142 -30.31 -0.71 -13.46
C SER A 142 -29.12 -0.08 -12.73
N ASN A 143 -29.26 0.12 -11.43
CA ASN A 143 -28.20 0.66 -10.57
C ASN A 143 -27.02 -0.31 -10.38
N GLN A 144 -26.87 -1.27 -11.30
CA GLN A 144 -25.91 -2.34 -11.24
C GLN A 144 -24.59 -1.90 -11.86
N LEU A 145 -23.49 -2.32 -11.23
CA LEU A 145 -22.15 -2.17 -11.76
C LEU A 145 -22.00 -3.01 -13.03
N LEU A 146 -21.74 -2.36 -14.16
CA LEU A 146 -21.42 -3.01 -15.43
C LEU A 146 -19.93 -2.88 -15.69
N VAL A 147 -19.25 -4.01 -15.94
CA VAL A 147 -17.82 -4.05 -16.21
C VAL A 147 -17.57 -4.89 -17.45
N ASN A 148 -16.79 -4.35 -18.37
CA ASN A 148 -16.29 -5.02 -19.55
C ASN A 148 -14.77 -4.81 -19.63
N LEU A 149 -14.05 -5.91 -19.80
CA LEU A 149 -12.62 -5.89 -20.04
C LEU A 149 -12.39 -6.49 -21.43
N LEU A 150 -11.74 -5.73 -22.31
CA LEU A 150 -11.59 -6.07 -23.72
C LEU A 150 -10.11 -6.15 -24.08
N PRO A 151 -9.65 -7.25 -24.71
CA PRO A 151 -8.29 -7.31 -25.22
C PRO A 151 -8.11 -6.33 -26.38
N VAL A 152 -6.99 -5.62 -26.38
CA VAL A 152 -6.53 -4.71 -27.42
C VAL A 152 -5.22 -5.27 -27.98
N GLN A 153 -4.77 -4.76 -29.13
CA GLN A 153 -3.46 -5.10 -29.70
C GLN A 153 -2.30 -4.72 -28.77
N ASP A 154 -1.11 -5.27 -29.03
CA ASP A 154 0.15 -4.95 -28.35
C ASP A 154 0.15 -5.21 -26.84
N LYS A 155 -0.45 -6.32 -26.41
CA LYS A 155 -0.58 -6.68 -25.00
C LYS A 155 -1.28 -5.60 -24.15
N LYS A 156 -2.29 -4.93 -24.70
CA LYS A 156 -3.09 -3.94 -23.98
C LYS A 156 -4.47 -4.50 -23.68
N VAL A 157 -5.08 -4.05 -22.59
CA VAL A 157 -6.49 -4.35 -22.27
C VAL A 157 -7.21 -3.06 -21.94
N ARG A 158 -8.44 -2.89 -22.44
CA ARG A 158 -9.28 -1.74 -22.12
C ARG A 158 -10.33 -2.16 -21.10
N LEU A 159 -10.34 -1.49 -19.95
CA LEU A 159 -11.36 -1.60 -18.93
C LEU A 159 -12.41 -0.51 -19.15
N CYS A 160 -13.63 -0.92 -19.45
CA CYS A 160 -14.79 -0.04 -19.49
C CYS A 160 -15.74 -0.43 -18.36
N TYR A 161 -16.15 0.53 -17.52
CA TYR A 161 -17.20 0.27 -16.55
C TYR A 161 -18.17 1.43 -16.37
N SER A 162 -19.38 1.09 -15.92
CA SER A 162 -20.42 2.01 -15.48
C SER A 162 -20.82 1.65 -14.05
N ASN A 163 -20.62 2.59 -13.14
CA ASN A 163 -20.83 2.52 -11.70
C ASN A 163 -21.83 3.62 -11.27
N PRO A 164 -23.11 3.50 -11.63
CA PRO A 164 -24.11 4.53 -11.38
C PRO A 164 -24.32 4.81 -9.88
N ALA A 165 -24.12 3.79 -9.04
CA ALA A 165 -24.20 3.90 -7.59
C ALA A 165 -22.94 4.48 -6.93
N GLN A 166 -21.90 4.81 -7.71
CA GLN A 166 -20.61 5.36 -7.23
C GLN A 166 -19.99 4.56 -6.09
N GLN A 167 -20.06 3.23 -6.18
CA GLN A 167 -19.44 2.33 -5.22
C GLN A 167 -17.91 2.50 -5.24
N HIS A 168 -17.25 2.28 -4.11
CA HIS A 168 -15.77 2.24 -4.06
C HIS A 168 -15.27 0.99 -4.80
N LEU A 169 -14.71 1.18 -5.98
CA LEU A 169 -14.13 0.09 -6.76
C LEU A 169 -12.64 -0.07 -6.43
N LEU A 170 -12.20 -1.31 -6.26
CA LEU A 170 -10.80 -1.70 -6.20
C LEU A 170 -10.47 -2.51 -7.46
N VAL A 171 -9.68 -1.92 -8.35
CA VAL A 171 -9.16 -2.57 -9.55
C VAL A 171 -7.77 -3.11 -9.24
N SER A 172 -7.54 -4.41 -9.49
CA SER A 172 -6.23 -5.00 -9.25
C SER A 172 -5.84 -6.07 -10.27
N ILE A 173 -4.54 -6.18 -10.52
CA ILE A 173 -3.94 -7.25 -11.32
C ILE A 173 -3.01 -8.02 -10.39
N LYS A 174 -3.17 -9.34 -10.33
CA LYS A 174 -2.35 -10.25 -9.53
C LYS A 174 -1.72 -11.33 -10.41
N ASP A 175 -0.54 -11.79 -10.05
CA ASP A 175 0.07 -12.98 -10.65
C ASP A 175 -0.58 -14.27 -10.12
N GLU A 176 -0.10 -15.43 -10.60
CA GLU A 176 -0.54 -16.76 -10.16
C GLU A 176 -0.28 -17.03 -8.66
N PHE A 177 0.69 -16.34 -8.07
CA PHE A 177 1.03 -16.42 -6.64
C PHE A 177 0.27 -15.40 -5.79
N SER A 178 -0.69 -14.68 -6.38
CA SER A 178 -1.51 -13.64 -5.73
C SER A 178 -0.74 -12.39 -5.30
N HIS A 179 0.46 -12.14 -5.85
CA HIS A 179 1.16 -10.87 -5.67
C HIS A 179 0.53 -9.78 -6.54
N TYR A 180 0.40 -8.58 -5.98
CA TYR A 180 -0.15 -7.44 -6.70
C TYR A 180 0.87 -6.86 -7.68
N MET A 181 0.53 -6.90 -8.97
CA MET A 181 1.25 -6.19 -10.03
C MET A 181 0.68 -4.79 -10.27
N TYR A 182 -0.63 -4.64 -10.04
CA TYR A 182 -1.34 -3.36 -10.11
C TYR A 182 -2.45 -3.29 -9.06
N ARG A 183 -2.69 -2.09 -8.52
CA ARG A 183 -3.78 -1.83 -7.57
C ARG A 183 -4.18 -0.36 -7.57
N ALA A 184 -5.44 -0.07 -7.88
CA ALA A 184 -5.99 1.28 -7.85
C ALA A 184 -7.43 1.29 -7.29
N ARG A 185 -7.82 2.43 -6.71
CA ARG A 185 -9.19 2.68 -6.23
C ARG A 185 -9.86 3.69 -7.13
N SER A 186 -11.15 3.52 -7.39
CA SER A 186 -11.96 4.48 -8.14
C SER A 186 -13.35 4.65 -7.56
N LEU A 187 -13.87 5.87 -7.68
CA LEU A 187 -15.24 6.28 -7.37
C LEU A 187 -15.95 6.84 -8.61
N ALA A 188 -15.29 6.80 -9.77
CA ALA A 188 -15.82 7.36 -10.99
C ALA A 188 -17.12 6.64 -11.39
N LYS A 189 -18.10 7.42 -11.86
CA LYS A 189 -19.37 6.90 -12.34
C LYS A 189 -19.19 6.10 -13.63
N THR A 190 -18.27 6.52 -14.49
CA THR A 190 -17.90 5.87 -15.75
C THR A 190 -16.38 5.88 -15.86
N ASN A 191 -15.80 4.91 -16.57
CA ASN A 191 -14.38 4.89 -16.90
C ASN A 191 -14.13 4.08 -18.17
N SER A 192 -13.11 4.46 -18.92
CA SER A 192 -12.56 3.78 -20.09
C SER A 192 -11.03 3.88 -20.03
N GLU A 193 -10.41 2.98 -19.27
CA GLU A 193 -8.98 2.99 -19.00
C GLU A 193 -8.25 1.94 -19.85
N LEU A 194 -7.13 2.33 -20.44
CA LEU A 194 -6.27 1.42 -21.21
C LEU A 194 -5.08 0.99 -20.37
N PHE A 195 -4.99 -0.30 -20.10
CA PHE A 195 -3.87 -0.91 -19.39
C PHE A 195 -2.86 -1.45 -20.38
N ASN A 196 -1.61 -0.99 -20.26
CA ASN A 196 -0.50 -1.58 -20.99
C ASN A 196 0.14 -2.70 -20.16
N LEU A 197 0.03 -3.93 -20.63
CA LEU A 197 0.56 -5.13 -19.97
C LEU A 197 1.91 -5.56 -20.56
N SER A 198 2.49 -4.77 -21.48
CA SER A 198 3.78 -5.09 -22.11
C SER A 198 4.94 -5.19 -21.13
N GLN A 199 4.80 -4.61 -19.94
CA GLN A 199 5.80 -4.64 -18.86
C GLN A 199 5.62 -5.82 -17.91
N LEU A 200 4.51 -6.55 -18.02
CA LEU A 200 4.32 -7.77 -17.24
C LEU A 200 5.00 -8.94 -17.96
N PRO A 201 5.70 -9.81 -17.21
CA PRO A 201 6.22 -11.05 -17.77
C PRO A 201 5.12 -11.90 -18.44
N PRO A 202 5.47 -12.80 -19.37
CA PRO A 202 4.59 -13.87 -19.78
C PRO A 202 4.13 -14.68 -18.57
N GLY A 203 2.87 -15.08 -18.55
CA GLY A 203 2.32 -15.82 -17.42
C GLY A 203 0.80 -15.71 -17.28
N ARG A 204 0.30 -16.28 -16.18
CA ARG A 204 -1.11 -16.26 -15.81
C ARG A 204 -1.34 -15.20 -14.74
N TYR A 205 -2.38 -14.40 -14.97
CA TYR A 205 -2.76 -13.28 -14.13
C TYR A 205 -4.26 -13.31 -13.86
N ARG A 206 -4.62 -12.63 -12.79
CA ARG A 206 -6.01 -12.36 -12.42
C ARG A 206 -6.25 -10.86 -12.44
N PHE A 207 -7.29 -10.45 -13.15
CA PHE A 207 -7.79 -9.09 -13.14
C PHE A 207 -9.08 -9.05 -12.31
N ASP A 208 -9.01 -8.44 -11.13
CA ASP A 208 -10.12 -8.37 -10.18
C ASP A 208 -10.67 -6.93 -10.12
N ILE A 209 -12.00 -6.79 -10.19
CA ILE A 209 -12.72 -5.54 -9.91
C ILE A 209 -13.67 -5.81 -8.74
N ASP A 210 -13.36 -5.26 -7.58
CA ASP A 210 -14.11 -5.46 -6.35
C ASP A 210 -14.86 -4.18 -5.95
N SER A 211 -16.18 -4.28 -5.77
CA SER A 211 -17.04 -3.18 -5.28
C SER A 211 -17.36 -3.27 -3.79
N GLY A 212 -16.79 -4.24 -3.07
CA GLY A 212 -17.06 -4.57 -1.68
C GLY A 212 -18.30 -5.48 -1.50
N GLN A 213 -19.27 -5.41 -2.42
CA GLN A 213 -20.42 -6.31 -2.45
C GLN A 213 -20.24 -7.45 -3.44
N ASN A 214 -19.64 -7.15 -4.59
CA ASN A 214 -19.42 -8.11 -5.67
C ASN A 214 -17.97 -7.99 -6.15
N THR A 215 -17.39 -9.13 -6.51
CA THR A 215 -16.09 -9.18 -7.17
C THR A 215 -16.28 -9.77 -8.56
N ILE A 216 -15.87 -9.01 -9.58
CA ILE A 216 -15.84 -9.48 -10.97
C ILE A 216 -14.39 -9.84 -11.27
N GLN A 217 -14.17 -11.09 -11.70
CA GLN A 217 -12.84 -11.62 -11.95
C GLN A 217 -12.68 -12.04 -13.40
N TYR A 218 -11.51 -11.74 -13.98
CA TYR A 218 -11.07 -12.23 -15.27
C TYR A 218 -9.76 -13.00 -15.12
N SER A 219 -9.64 -14.10 -15.86
CA SER A 219 -8.39 -14.80 -16.10
C SER A 219 -7.71 -14.16 -17.30
N LEU A 220 -6.45 -13.79 -17.13
CA LEU A 220 -5.63 -13.09 -18.10
C LEU A 220 -4.38 -13.95 -18.36
N VAL A 221 -4.11 -14.32 -19.61
CA VAL A 221 -2.89 -15.07 -19.97
C VAL A 221 -2.08 -14.23 -20.95
N ILE A 222 -0.85 -13.92 -20.56
CA ILE A 222 0.12 -13.23 -21.40
C ILE A 222 1.07 -14.30 -21.97
N PRO A 223 1.04 -14.58 -23.28
CA PRO A 223 1.86 -15.62 -23.89
C PRO A 223 3.34 -15.24 -24.01
N GLU A 224 4.20 -16.25 -24.13
CA GLU A 224 5.62 -16.09 -24.45
C GLU A 224 5.78 -15.73 -25.94
N GLY A 225 5.79 -14.43 -26.25
CA GLY A 225 5.96 -13.93 -27.62
C GLY A 225 5.08 -12.73 -27.93
N ASP A 226 4.78 -12.52 -29.21
CA ASP A 226 3.88 -11.47 -29.72
C ASP A 226 2.44 -11.95 -29.93
N ASP A 227 2.12 -13.12 -29.38
CA ASP A 227 0.78 -13.66 -29.42
C ASP A 227 -0.22 -12.78 -28.66
N ARG A 228 -1.49 -12.88 -29.07
CA ARG A 228 -2.58 -12.11 -28.46
C ARG A 228 -2.84 -12.59 -27.04
N ILE A 229 -3.13 -11.64 -26.16
CA ILE A 229 -3.57 -11.94 -24.79
C ILE A 229 -4.87 -12.75 -24.83
N GLU A 230 -4.94 -13.79 -24.01
CA GLU A 230 -6.19 -14.50 -23.74
C GLU A 230 -6.86 -13.90 -22.52
N LEU A 231 -8.16 -13.60 -22.66
CA LEU A 231 -8.96 -13.01 -21.59
C LEU A 231 -10.28 -13.75 -21.46
N ASN A 232 -10.53 -14.30 -20.27
CA ASN A 232 -11.75 -15.05 -19.96
C ASN A 232 -12.40 -14.53 -18.68
N ARG A 233 -13.69 -14.20 -18.73
CA ARG A 233 -14.43 -13.83 -17.51
C ARG A 233 -14.66 -15.09 -16.67
N VAL A 234 -14.27 -15.04 -15.40
CA VAL A 234 -14.53 -16.12 -14.45
C VAL A 234 -15.91 -15.88 -13.84
N SER A 235 -16.88 -16.67 -14.26
CA SER A 235 -18.22 -16.67 -13.67
C SER A 235 -18.11 -17.01 -12.19
N SER A 236 -18.38 -16.06 -11.31
CA SER A 236 -18.50 -16.35 -9.88
C SER A 236 -19.76 -17.20 -9.67
N PRO A 237 -19.70 -18.31 -8.90
CA PRO A 237 -20.90 -19.05 -8.56
C PRO A 237 -21.81 -18.10 -7.76
N SER A 238 -23.00 -17.82 -8.30
CA SER A 238 -24.01 -17.06 -7.57
C SER A 238 -24.29 -17.81 -6.26
N THR A 239 -23.90 -17.23 -5.12
CA THR A 239 -24.28 -17.75 -3.80
C THR A 239 -25.79 -17.69 -3.71
N GLY A 240 -26.45 -18.80 -4.06
CA GLY A 240 -27.89 -18.96 -3.96
C GLY A 240 -28.28 -18.84 -2.50
N LEU A 241 -28.91 -17.72 -2.16
CA LEU A 241 -29.64 -17.55 -0.92
C LEU A 241 -30.65 -18.70 -0.80
N THR A 242 -30.37 -19.61 0.11
CA THR A 242 -31.28 -20.70 0.48
C THR A 242 -32.52 -20.06 1.09
N GLN A 243 -33.62 -20.10 0.34
CA GLN A 243 -34.92 -19.60 0.79
C GLN A 243 -35.42 -20.50 1.93
N PRO A 244 -35.68 -19.97 3.14
CA PRO A 244 -36.25 -20.78 4.20
C PRO A 244 -37.68 -21.16 3.81
N LYS A 245 -37.91 -22.46 3.59
CA LYS A 245 -39.22 -23.06 3.36
C LYS A 245 -40.07 -22.84 4.61
N ALA A 246 -40.99 -21.88 4.54
CA ALA A 246 -41.98 -21.65 5.59
C ALA A 246 -42.83 -22.91 5.77
N HIS A 247 -42.74 -23.52 6.95
CA HIS A 247 -43.65 -24.54 7.40
C HIS A 247 -44.80 -23.81 8.11
N LEU A 248 -46.01 -23.92 7.56
CA LEU A 248 -47.24 -23.55 8.27
C LEU A 248 -48.05 -24.84 8.52
N PRO A 249 -48.82 -24.87 9.63
CA PRO A 249 -49.30 -26.05 10.32
C PRO A 249 -50.43 -26.80 9.61
#